data_AF-A0A0N4TGG0-F1
#
_entry.id   AF-A0A0N4TGG0-F1
#
_cell.length_a   1.000
_cell.length_b   1.000
_cell.length_c   1.000
_cell.angle_alpha   90.00
_cell.angle_beta   90.00
_cell.angle_gamma   90.00
#
_symmetry.space_group_name_H-M   'P 1'
#
loop_
_entity.id
_entity.type
_entity.pdbx_description
1 polymer ?
#
loop_
_entity_poly.entity_id
_entity_poly.type
_entity_poly.pdbx_seq_one_letter_code
_entity_poly.pdbx_strand_id
1 'polypeptide(L)' 'MHSFGTWGNAPGQLKGVEAVALIDTTIVVSDRENHRIQLF' A
#
# COMPACT_ATOMS: atom_id res chain seq x y z
N MET A 1 -17.48 6.12 3.42
CA MET A 1 -16.55 5.03 3.04
C MET A 1 -15.48 5.65 2.17
N HIS A 2 -14.21 5.53 2.55
CA HIS A 2 -13.07 6.02 1.75
C HIS A 2 -12.28 4.81 1.22
N SER A 3 -11.78 4.91 0.00
CA SER A 3 -10.95 3.91 -0.66
C SER A 3 -9.71 4.58 -1.25
N PHE A 4 -8.59 3.86 -1.31
CA PHE A 4 -7.34 4.35 -1.90
C PHE A 4 -6.64 3.21 -2.65
N GLY A 5 -5.66 3.59 -3.47
CA GLY A 5 -4.92 2.65 -4.31
C GLY A 5 -5.58 2.37 -5.66
N THR A 6 -4.75 2.19 -6.69
CA THR A 6 -5.12 1.60 -7.99
C THR A 6 -4.03 0.63 -8.42
N TRP A 7 -4.31 -0.24 -9.39
CA TRP A 7 -3.28 -1.18 -9.88
C TRP A 7 -2.15 -0.43 -10.59
N GLY A 8 -0.90 -0.75 -10.25
CA GLY A 8 0.29 -0.23 -10.94
C GLY A 8 1.50 -0.08 -10.01
N ASN A 9 2.51 0.66 -10.47
CA ASN A 9 3.80 0.82 -9.78
C ASN A 9 4.19 2.28 -9.46
N ALA A 10 3.38 3.26 -9.88
CA ALA A 10 3.58 4.66 -9.53
C ALA A 10 3.30 4.93 -8.03
N PRO A 11 3.68 6.09 -7.46
CA PRO A 11 3.34 6.45 -6.08
C PRO A 11 1.83 6.36 -5.82
N GLY A 12 1.46 5.67 -4.74
CA GLY A 12 0.05 5.45 -4.36
C GLY A 12 -0.66 4.33 -5.13
N GLN A 13 -0.02 3.69 -6.11
CA GLN A 13 -0.52 2.48 -6.76
C GLN A 13 -0.01 1.22 -6.06
N LEU A 14 -0.73 0.10 -6.17
CA LEU A 14 -0.42 -1.19 -5.55
C LEU A 14 -0.45 -2.28 -6.60
N LYS A 15 0.46 -3.26 -6.52
CA LYS A 15 0.55 -4.34 -7.50
C LYS A 15 0.42 -5.73 -6.88
N GLY A 16 0.84 -5.90 -5.63
CA GLY A 16 0.64 -7.16 -4.91
C GLY A 16 0.68 -6.95 -3.40
N VAL A 17 -0.48 -6.68 -2.80
CA VAL A 17 -0.60 -6.49 -1.35
C VAL A 17 -0.54 -7.84 -0.65
N GLU A 18 0.46 -8.03 0.23
CA GLU A 18 0.55 -9.24 1.08
C GLU A 18 0.12 -8.99 2.53
N ALA A 19 0.38 -7.78 3.03
CA ALA A 19 0.09 -7.43 4.42
C ALA A 19 -0.24 -5.94 4.56
N VAL A 20 -1.11 -5.63 5.53
CA VAL A 20 -1.48 -4.28 5.93
C VAL A 20 -1.37 -4.17 7.45
N ALA A 21 -0.75 -3.09 7.93
CA ALA A 21 -0.67 -2.76 9.35
C ALA A 21 -1.06 -1.29 9.58
N LEU A 22 -1.54 -0.98 10.77
CA LEU A 22 -1.77 0.39 11.22
C LEU A 22 -0.75 0.70 12.31
N ILE A 23 0.02 1.78 12.12
CA ILE A 23 0.95 2.31 13.12
C ILE A 23 0.51 3.75 13.42
N ASP A 24 -0.01 3.97 14.62
CA ASP A 24 -0.72 5.20 15.00
C ASP A 24 -1.85 5.54 14.02
N THR A 25 -1.63 6.52 13.13
CA THR A 25 -2.56 6.94 12.08
C THR A 25 -2.11 6.59 10.68
N THR A 26 -0.97 5.90 10.54
CA THR A 26 -0.34 5.60 9.25
C THR A 26 -0.67 4.19 8.83
N ILE A 27 -1.19 4.03 7.60
CA ILE A 27 -1.43 2.71 7.02
C ILE A 27 -0.16 2.27 6.31
N VAL A 28 0.41 1.15 6.77
CA VAL A 28 1.62 0.56 6.20
C VAL A 28 1.22 -0.66 5.37
N VAL A 29 1.61 -0.67 4.11
CA VAL A 29 1.24 -1.72 3.15
C VAL A 29 2.49 -2.35 2.57
N SER A 30 2.58 -3.69 2.65
CA SER A 30 3.58 -4.47 1.92
C SER A 30 3.11 -4.66 0.48
N ASP A 31 3.80 -4.03 -0.48
CA ASP A 31 3.54 -4.09 -1.91
C ASP A 31 4.60 -4.97 -2.59
N ARG A 32 4.43 -6.28 -2.43
CA ARG A 32 5.40 -7.34 -2.76
C ARG A 32 5.84 -7.30 -4.22
N GLU A 33 4.89 -7.15 -5.14
CA GLU A 33 5.17 -7.14 -6.59
C GLU A 33 5.85 -5.86 -7.08
N ASN A 34 5.84 -4.80 -6.27
CA ASN A 34 6.63 -3.60 -6.51
C ASN A 34 7.89 -3.55 -5.62
N HIS A 35 8.16 -4.59 -4.83
CA HIS A 35 9.32 -4.72 -3.94
C HIS A 35 9.49 -3.52 -2.99
N ARG A 36 8.38 -3.00 -2.44
CA ARG A 36 8.40 -1.82 -1.56
C ARG A 36 7.39 -1.91 -0.41
N ILE A 37 7.59 -1.05 0.57
CA ILE A 37 6.58 -0.73 1.60
C ILE A 37 6.04 0.66 1.29
N GLN A 38 4.71 0.82 1.32
CA GLN A 38 4.05 2.11 1.15
C GLN A 38 3.38 2.54 2.44
N LEU A 39 3.50 3.83 2.75
CA LEU A 39 2.88 4.49 3.89
C LEU A 39 1.82 5.44 3.36
N PHE A 40 0.61 5.35 3.90
CA PHE A 40 -0.53 6.21 3.59
C PHE A 40 -1.02 6.93 4.84
#